data_AF-A0A3B9ESX7-F1
#
_entry.id   AF-A0A3B9ESX7-F1
#
_cell.length_a   1.000
_cell.length_b   1.000
_cell.length_c   1.000
_cell.angle_alpha   90.00
_cell.angle_beta   90.00
_cell.angle_gamma   90.00
#
_symmetry.space_group_name_H-M   'P 1'
#
loop_
_entity.id
_entity.type
_entity.pdbx_description
1 polymer ?
#
loop_
_entity_poly.entity_id
_entity_poly.type
_entity_poly.pdbx_seq_one_letter_code
_entity_poly.pdbx_strand_id
1 'polypeptide(L)'
;PATNFATLVGLGSVTGLLATAPSVPAVLPPFAQDLAAATGFPLVTVLMTIVLGYSTMFLPYQVPPLVVALQLGGVSLRQAGRFTLVLAVLTIVLLLPMNYLWWRVLGYLP
;
A
#
# COMPACT_ATOMS: atom_id res chain seq x y z
N PRO A 1 -13.71 -12.35 -2.79
CA PRO A 1 -13.04 -11.45 -1.82
C PRO A 1 -11.52 -11.29 -2.05
N ALA A 2 -10.74 -12.37 -2.22
CA ALA A 2 -9.28 -12.26 -2.38
C ALA A 2 -8.84 -11.39 -3.56
N THR A 3 -9.46 -11.56 -4.74
CA THR A 3 -9.18 -10.74 -5.92
C THR A 3 -9.48 -9.26 -5.67
N ASN A 4 -10.64 -8.94 -5.09
CA ASN A 4 -11.03 -7.56 -4.76
C ASN A 4 -10.08 -6.92 -3.74
N PHE A 5 -9.64 -7.68 -2.74
CA PHE A 5 -8.63 -7.23 -1.80
C PHE A 5 -7.30 -6.94 -2.50
N ALA A 6 -6.82 -7.87 -3.32
CA ALA A 6 -5.57 -7.71 -4.07
C ALA A 6 -5.62 -6.53 -5.06
N THR A 7 -6.76 -6.31 -5.73
CA THR A 7 -6.92 -5.17 -6.65
C THR A 7 -6.95 -3.84 -5.91
N LEU A 8 -7.62 -3.75 -4.75
CA LEU A 8 -7.63 -2.54 -3.92
C LEU A 8 -6.24 -2.21 -3.37
N VAL A 9 -5.51 -3.21 -2.86
CA VAL A 9 -4.11 -3.02 -2.44
C VAL A 9 -3.25 -2.60 -3.64
N GLY A 10 -3.41 -3.27 -4.78
CA GLY A 10 -2.70 -2.97 -6.02
C GLY A 10 -2.95 -1.54 -6.51
N LEU A 11 -4.19 -1.04 -6.46
CA LEU A 11 -4.53 0.33 -6.79
C LEU A 11 -3.79 1.32 -5.89
N GLY A 12 -3.79 1.08 -4.56
CA GLY A 12 -3.04 1.90 -3.61
C GLY A 12 -1.54 1.90 -3.89
N SER A 13 -0.96 0.72 -4.12
CA SER A 13 0.46 0.53 -4.41
C SER A 13 0.89 1.17 -5.72
N VAL A 14 0.12 0.99 -6.81
CA VAL A 14 0.42 1.58 -8.13
C VAL A 14 0.26 3.10 -8.10
N THR A 15 -0.78 3.62 -7.43
CA THR A 15 -0.95 5.07 -7.26
C THR A 15 0.23 5.66 -6.50
N GLY A 16 0.63 5.02 -5.41
CA GLY A 16 1.78 5.46 -4.61
C GLY A 16 3.10 5.36 -5.36
N LEU A 17 3.23 4.39 -6.28
CA LEU A 17 4.40 4.24 -7.15
C LEU A 17 4.40 5.32 -8.23
N LEU A 18 3.34 5.49 -9.00
CA LEU A 18 3.32 6.47 -10.10
C LEU A 18 3.43 7.92 -9.63
N ALA A 19 2.91 8.22 -8.45
CA ALA A 19 3.04 9.53 -7.82
C ALA A 19 3.94 9.44 -6.58
N THR A 20 3.37 9.47 -5.38
CA THR A 20 4.10 9.36 -4.10
C THR A 20 3.18 8.78 -3.03
N ALA A 21 3.72 8.38 -1.89
CA ALA A 21 2.93 7.81 -0.80
C ALA A 21 1.79 8.77 -0.34
N PRO A 22 2.00 10.10 -0.14
CA PRO A 22 0.91 11.02 0.23
C PRO A 22 -0.21 11.15 -0.81
N SER A 23 0.05 10.84 -2.08
CA SER A 23 -0.97 10.93 -3.14
C SER A 23 -2.09 9.89 -2.98
N VAL A 24 -1.80 8.73 -2.38
CA VAL A 24 -2.76 7.63 -2.23
C VAL A 24 -3.98 8.04 -1.39
N PRO A 25 -3.83 8.55 -0.14
CA PRO A 25 -4.96 9.05 0.63
C PRO A 25 -5.55 10.37 0.10
N ALA A 26 -4.87 11.06 -0.84
CA ALA A 26 -5.45 12.24 -1.48
C ALA A 26 -6.37 11.87 -2.66
N VAL A 27 -6.04 10.81 -3.42
CA VAL A 27 -6.69 10.47 -4.69
C VAL A 27 -7.72 9.35 -4.54
N LEU A 28 -7.45 8.32 -3.74
CA LEU A 28 -8.31 7.13 -3.68
C LEU A 28 -9.55 7.26 -2.77
N PRO A 29 -9.52 7.96 -1.62
CA PRO A 29 -10.70 8.10 -0.77
C PRO A 29 -11.94 8.74 -1.44
N PRO A 30 -11.81 9.74 -2.34
CA PRO A 30 -12.94 10.22 -3.13
C PRO A 30 -13.68 9.11 -3.91
N PHE A 31 -12.98 8.06 -4.33
CA PHE A 31 -13.56 6.91 -5.04
C PHE A 31 -13.97 5.75 -4.10
N ALA A 32 -13.80 5.88 -2.79
CA ALA A 32 -13.96 4.76 -1.86
C ALA A 32 -15.40 4.20 -1.83
N GLN A 33 -16.40 5.06 -2.03
CA GLN A 33 -17.81 4.65 -2.11
C GLN A 33 -18.07 3.78 -3.35
N ASP A 34 -17.57 4.21 -4.51
CA ASP A 34 -17.71 3.46 -5.76
C ASP A 34 -16.96 2.13 -5.69
N LEU A 35 -15.77 2.13 -5.09
CA LEU A 35 -14.98 0.92 -4.85
C LEU A 35 -15.67 -0.04 -3.88
N ALA A 36 -16.33 0.47 -2.84
CA ALA A 36 -17.12 -0.33 -1.91
C ALA A 36 -18.32 -0.99 -2.63
N ALA A 37 -19.04 -0.22 -3.45
CA ALA A 37 -20.14 -0.74 -4.27
C ALA A 37 -19.66 -1.82 -5.27
N ALA A 38 -18.52 -1.60 -5.93
CA ALA A 38 -17.97 -2.54 -6.90
C ALA A 38 -17.42 -3.83 -6.28
N THR A 39 -16.85 -3.75 -5.07
CA THR A 39 -16.21 -4.89 -4.41
C THR A 39 -17.13 -5.67 -3.46
N GLY A 40 -18.24 -5.05 -3.04
CA GLY A 40 -19.12 -5.56 -1.98
C GLY A 40 -18.51 -5.47 -0.58
N PHE A 41 -17.38 -4.77 -0.42
CA PHE A 41 -16.75 -4.58 0.88
C PHE A 41 -17.36 -3.39 1.63
N PRO A 42 -17.40 -3.42 2.97
CA PRO A 42 -17.73 -2.24 3.75
C PRO A 42 -16.79 -1.08 3.41
N LEU A 43 -17.31 0.15 3.38
CA LEU A 43 -16.52 1.35 3.09
C LEU A 43 -15.26 1.46 3.97
N VAL A 44 -15.40 1.16 5.26
CA VAL A 44 -14.28 1.17 6.21
C VAL A 44 -13.22 0.15 5.79
N THR A 45 -13.59 -1.05 5.38
CA THR A 45 -12.66 -2.07 4.86
C THR A 45 -11.94 -1.58 3.60
N VAL A 46 -12.64 -0.92 2.67
CA VAL A 46 -12.00 -0.34 1.48
C VAL A 46 -10.97 0.72 1.85
N LEU A 47 -11.35 1.67 2.71
CA LEU A 47 -10.45 2.72 3.18
C LEU A 47 -9.22 2.14 3.91
N MET A 48 -9.41 1.13 4.76
CA MET A 48 -8.31 0.44 5.43
C MET A 48 -7.42 -0.32 4.43
N THR A 49 -8.01 -0.95 3.41
CA THR A 49 -7.24 -1.69 2.39
C THR A 49 -6.33 -0.76 1.59
N ILE A 50 -6.79 0.47 1.30
CA ILE A 50 -5.97 1.50 0.64
C ILE A 50 -4.71 1.83 1.46
N VAL A 51 -4.81 1.84 2.80
CA VAL A 51 -3.66 2.08 3.70
C VAL A 51 -2.59 1.00 3.55
N LEU A 52 -2.97 -0.25 3.31
CA LEU A 52 -2.03 -1.35 3.06
C LEU A 52 -1.25 -1.12 1.76
N GLY A 53 -1.94 -0.68 0.71
CA GLY A 53 -1.33 -0.34 -0.57
C GLY A 53 -0.33 0.82 -0.46
N TYR A 54 -0.72 1.89 0.24
CA TYR A 54 0.12 3.06 0.54
C TYR A 54 1.37 2.71 1.37
N SER A 55 1.23 1.79 2.31
CA SER A 55 2.31 1.37 3.22
C SER A 55 3.35 0.47 2.52
N THR A 56 3.04 -0.02 1.31
CA THR A 56 3.96 -0.83 0.51
C THR A 56 4.87 0.09 -0.32
N MET A 57 6.02 0.44 0.25
CA MET A 57 7.05 1.23 -0.45
C MET A 57 7.92 0.33 -1.33
N PHE A 58 7.94 0.59 -2.63
CA PHE A 58 8.82 -0.06 -3.60
C PHE A 58 10.14 0.69 -3.76
N LEU A 59 10.08 2.02 -3.81
CA LEU A 59 11.23 2.88 -4.09
C LEU A 59 11.31 4.07 -3.13
N PRO A 60 12.51 4.54 -2.75
CA PRO A 60 12.67 5.56 -1.71
C PRO A 60 12.03 6.92 -2.04
N TYR A 61 11.93 7.29 -3.32
CA TYR A 61 11.36 8.58 -3.72
C TYR A 61 9.89 8.75 -3.33
N GLN A 62 9.17 7.64 -3.08
CA GLN A 62 7.76 7.70 -2.69
C GLN A 62 7.56 8.45 -1.38
N VAL A 63 8.60 8.57 -0.54
CA VAL A 63 8.57 9.32 0.73
C VAL A 63 9.72 10.34 0.71
N PRO A 64 9.46 11.61 0.33
CA PRO A 64 10.49 12.64 0.27
C PRO A 64 11.31 12.81 1.57
N PRO A 65 10.70 12.75 2.78
CA PRO A 65 11.47 12.79 4.03
C PRO A 65 12.54 11.70 4.16
N LEU A 66 12.28 10.49 3.62
CA LEU A 66 13.25 9.40 3.61
C LEU A 66 14.45 9.75 2.73
N VAL A 67 14.22 10.34 1.55
CA VAL A 67 15.30 10.75 0.65
C VAL A 67 16.20 11.81 1.28
N VAL A 68 15.62 12.75 2.03
CA VAL A 68 16.38 13.74 2.79
C VAL A 68 17.23 13.06 3.87
N ALA A 69 16.65 12.12 4.63
CA ALA A 69 17.38 11.37 5.65
C ALA A 69 18.55 10.54 5.08
N LEU A 70 18.35 9.89 3.93
CA LEU A 70 19.40 9.12 3.25
C LEU A 70 20.57 10.02 2.82
N GLN A 71 20.28 11.22 2.31
CA GLN A 71 21.31 12.19 1.93
C GLN A 71 22.09 12.70 3.15
N LEU A 72 21.39 13.08 4.22
CA LEU A 72 22.04 13.51 5.47
C LEU A 72 22.87 12.39 6.10
N GLY A 73 22.45 11.13 5.97
CA GLY A 73 23.17 9.95 6.45
C GLY A 73 24.27 9.44 5.52
N GLY A 74 24.49 10.06 4.35
CA GLY A 74 25.48 9.60 3.38
C GLY A 74 25.19 8.21 2.78
N VAL A 75 23.94 7.74 2.85
CA VAL A 75 23.53 6.43 2.34
C VAL A 75 23.22 6.53 0.86
N SER A 76 23.78 5.62 0.07
CA SER A 76 23.53 5.63 -1.37
C SER A 76 22.06 5.29 -1.69
N LEU A 77 21.45 6.05 -2.60
CA LEU A 77 20.07 5.82 -3.05
C LEU A 77 19.90 4.43 -3.68
N ARG A 78 20.97 3.87 -4.26
CA ARG A 78 20.99 2.51 -4.82
C ARG A 78 20.84 1.45 -3.73
N GLN A 79 21.55 1.58 -2.61
CA GLN A 79 21.41 0.65 -1.47
C GLN A 79 20.00 0.76 -0.87
N ALA A 80 19.51 1.99 -0.69
CA ALA A 80 18.15 2.22 -0.21
C ALA A 80 17.10 1.60 -1.14
N GLY A 81 17.24 1.76 -2.46
CA GLY A 81 16.31 1.15 -3.44
C GLY A 81 16.30 -0.37 -3.41
N ARG A 82 17.46 -1.01 -3.24
CA ARG A 82 17.53 -2.47 -3.06
C ARG A 82 16.83 -2.89 -1.76
N PHE A 83 17.05 -2.15 -0.68
CA PHE A 83 16.43 -2.42 0.60
C PHE A 83 14.91 -2.28 0.55
N THR A 84 14.38 -1.19 -0.03
CA THR A 84 12.94 -0.99 -0.17
C THR A 84 12.29 -2.02 -1.08
N LEU A 85 12.97 -2.45 -2.15
CA LEU A 85 12.47 -3.54 -3.00
C LEU A 85 12.38 -4.87 -2.26
N VAL A 86 13.40 -5.24 -1.48
CA VAL A 86 13.35 -6.44 -0.63
C VAL A 86 12.20 -6.34 0.36
N LEU A 87 12.04 -5.18 1.00
CA LEU A 87 10.95 -4.94 1.95
C LEU A 87 9.57 -5.01 1.26
N ALA A 88 9.43 -4.46 0.05
CA ALA A 88 8.20 -4.54 -0.74
C ALA A 88 7.84 -6.00 -1.06
N VAL A 89 8.82 -6.80 -1.48
CA VAL A 89 8.62 -8.23 -1.73
C VAL A 89 8.19 -8.97 -0.46
N LEU A 90 8.85 -8.72 0.67
CA LEU A 90 8.46 -9.30 1.95
C LEU A 90 7.03 -8.88 2.35
N THR A 91 6.67 -7.62 2.14
CA THR A 91 5.32 -7.13 2.39
C THR A 91 4.29 -7.86 1.52
N ILE A 92 4.57 -8.00 0.21
CA ILE A 92 3.64 -8.63 -0.73
C ILE A 92 3.49 -10.13 -0.48
N VAL A 93 4.59 -10.83 -0.18
CA VAL A 93 4.59 -12.30 -0.05
C VAL A 93 4.20 -12.76 1.34
N LEU A 94 4.47 -11.96 2.39
CA LEU A 94 4.24 -12.36 3.79
C LEU A 94 3.16 -11.51 4.45
N LEU A 95 3.34 -10.18 4.48
CA LEU A 95 2.45 -9.31 5.27
C LEU A 95 1.05 -9.19 4.67
N LEU A 96 0.91 -9.05 3.35
CA LEU A 96 -0.39 -8.92 2.71
C LEU A 96 -1.24 -10.20 2.86
N PRO A 97 -0.72 -11.42 2.60
CA PRO A 97 -1.48 -12.64 2.84
C PRO A 97 -1.83 -12.83 4.31
N MET A 98 -0.88 -12.53 5.21
CA MET A 98 -1.13 -12.60 6.66
C MET A 98 -2.24 -11.64 7.09
N ASN A 99 -2.22 -10.40 6.59
CA ASN A 99 -3.26 -9.42 6.90
C ASN A 99 -4.62 -9.80 6.28
N TYR A 100 -4.64 -10.34 5.06
CA TYR A 100 -5.85 -10.88 4.45
C TYR A 100 -6.48 -12.00 5.30
N LEU A 101 -5.67 -12.97 5.73
CA LEU A 101 -6.12 -14.07 6.58
C LEU A 101 -6.63 -13.56 7.93
N TRP A 102 -5.92 -12.61 8.53
CA TRP A 102 -6.32 -11.97 9.78
C TRP A 102 -7.69 -11.27 9.66
N TRP A 103 -7.89 -10.48 8.60
CA TRP A 103 -9.15 -9.77 8.38
C TRP A 103 -10.32 -10.69 8.02
N ARG A 104 -10.03 -11.84 7.41
CA ARG A 104 -11.01 -12.90 7.19
C ARG A 104 -11.46 -13.53 8.50
N VAL A 105 -10.54 -13.78 9.43
CA VAL A 105 -10.86 -14.31 10.78
C VAL A 105 -11.68 -13.29 11.58
N LEU A 106 -11.38 -12.00 11.46
CA LEU A 106 -12.12 -10.93 12.14
C LEU A 106 -13.47 -10.57 11.49
N GLY A 107 -13.79 -11.12 10.32
CA GLY A 107 -15.03 -10.82 9.59
C GLY A 107 -15.07 -9.45 8.91
N TYR A 108 -13.92 -8.80 8.72
CA TYR A 108 -13.84 -7.54 7.96
C TYR A 108 -13.94 -7.73 6.44
N LEU A 109 -13.65 -8.94 5.98
CA LEU A 109 -13.76 -9.35 4.59
C LEU A 109 -14.86 -10.42 4.47
N PRO A 110 -15.80 -10.28 3.52
CA PRO A 110 -16.82 -11.29 3.25
C PRO A 110 -16.24 -12.57 2.65
#